data_AF-A0A3S8U3K8-F1
#
_entry.id   AF-A0A3S8U3K8-F1
#
_cell.length_a   1.000
_cell.length_b   1.000
_cell.length_c   1.000
_cell.angle_alpha   90.00
_cell.angle_beta   90.00
_cell.angle_gamma   90.00
#
_symmetry.space_group_name_H-M   'P 1'
#
loop_
_entity.id
_entity.type
_entity.pdbx_description
1 polymer ?
#
loop_
_entity_poly.entity_id
_entity_poly.type
_entity_poly.pdbx_seq_one_letter_code
_entity_poly.pdbx_strand_id
1 'polypeptide(L)'
;MKHAIMWLGAAATCLHLSAAPAAAEMSHDEKVAAAAALLGLAAVLHNKHHYRGGYEPASGSHAADFETCYRDGLHGYDYTESSRDCAEGWQAGNAERENSVAHRRTAASDRAPPMAIRGCTDLVATNFDVSSHHVHIIKSRSPGKHEWEIEAAVGHEHMVCTMRDSGEVISARGGRL
;
A
#
# COMPACT_ATOMS: atom_id res chain seq x y z
N MET A 1 -89.89 2.83 -2.62
CA MET A 1 -89.39 1.48 -2.96
C MET A 1 -87.89 1.45 -2.68
N LYS A 2 -87.46 0.53 -1.80
CA LYS A 2 -86.19 -0.23 -1.79
C LYS A 2 -84.83 0.50 -2.00
N HIS A 3 -84.02 0.45 -0.92
CA HIS A 3 -82.58 0.04 -0.84
C HIS A 3 -81.54 0.79 -1.70
N ALA A 4 -80.26 0.98 -1.36
CA ALA A 4 -79.40 0.67 -0.22
C ALA A 4 -77.96 1.16 -0.58
N ILE A 5 -77.18 1.55 0.44
CA ILE A 5 -75.76 1.18 0.71
C ILE A 5 -74.72 1.49 -0.41
N MET A 6 -73.86 2.52 -0.30
CA MET A 6 -72.61 2.68 0.50
C MET A 6 -71.34 2.07 -0.16
N TRP A 7 -70.23 2.84 -0.07
CA TRP A 7 -68.79 2.51 -0.20
C TRP A 7 -67.99 2.86 -1.47
N LEU A 8 -67.12 3.87 -1.25
CA LEU A 8 -65.71 4.07 -1.65
C LEU A 8 -65.11 3.38 -2.89
N GLY A 9 -64.45 4.19 -3.72
CA GLY A 9 -63.44 3.74 -4.69
C GLY A 9 -62.43 4.84 -5.02
N ALA A 10 -61.51 5.14 -4.10
CA ALA A 10 -60.31 5.90 -4.40
C ALA A 10 -59.28 4.94 -5.04
N ALA A 11 -59.13 4.98 -6.36
CA ALA A 11 -58.11 4.20 -7.07
C ALA A 11 -56.76 4.94 -6.98
N ALA A 12 -55.96 4.56 -5.98
CA ALA A 12 -54.58 4.97 -5.83
C ALA A 12 -53.69 4.26 -6.86
N THR A 13 -52.76 5.04 -7.42
CA THR A 13 -51.50 4.61 -8.05
C THR A 13 -50.81 3.49 -7.28
N CYS A 14 -50.35 2.45 -8.00
CA CYS A 14 -49.04 1.83 -7.85
C CYS A 14 -48.79 0.80 -8.96
N LEU A 15 -47.96 1.17 -9.94
CA LEU A 15 -47.17 0.23 -10.73
C LEU A 15 -46.16 -0.43 -9.76
N HIS A 16 -46.31 -1.72 -9.49
CA HIS A 16 -45.17 -2.55 -9.09
C HIS A 16 -45.23 -3.85 -9.87
N LEU A 17 -44.49 -3.86 -10.98
CA LEU A 17 -44.10 -5.05 -11.69
C LEU A 17 -43.22 -5.86 -10.74
N SER A 18 -43.78 -6.92 -10.18
CA SER A 18 -43.08 -7.93 -9.41
C SER A 18 -42.14 -8.71 -10.33
N ALA A 19 -40.93 -8.19 -10.54
CA ALA A 19 -39.79 -9.01 -10.92
C ALA A 19 -39.11 -9.44 -9.61
N ALA A 20 -39.61 -10.53 -9.00
CA ALA A 20 -38.78 -11.26 -8.06
C ALA A 20 -37.50 -11.68 -8.81
N PRO A 21 -36.30 -11.55 -8.22
CA PRO A 21 -35.16 -12.21 -8.83
C PRO A 21 -35.49 -13.70 -8.81
N ALA A 22 -35.45 -14.35 -9.97
CA ALA A 22 -35.41 -15.79 -10.01
C ALA A 22 -34.21 -16.21 -9.15
N ALA A 23 -34.46 -16.75 -7.97
CA ALA A 23 -33.44 -17.33 -7.12
C ALA A 23 -32.96 -18.60 -7.82
N ALA A 24 -32.04 -18.44 -8.77
CA ALA A 24 -31.23 -19.55 -9.25
C ALA A 24 -30.48 -20.09 -8.03
N GLU A 25 -30.68 -21.36 -7.70
CA GLU A 25 -29.94 -21.99 -6.61
C GLU A 25 -28.48 -22.11 -7.04
N MET A 26 -27.70 -21.11 -6.66
CA MET A 26 -26.27 -21.10 -6.92
C MET A 26 -25.58 -22.06 -5.95
N SER A 27 -24.68 -22.88 -6.48
CA SER A 27 -23.77 -23.70 -5.69
C SER A 27 -22.94 -22.82 -4.74
N HIS A 28 -22.39 -23.42 -3.69
CA HIS A 28 -21.58 -22.68 -2.73
C HIS A 28 -20.41 -21.95 -3.41
N ASP A 29 -19.79 -22.59 -4.40
CA ASP A 29 -18.67 -22.04 -5.16
C ASP A 29 -19.10 -20.85 -6.03
N GLU A 30 -20.28 -20.91 -6.65
CA GLU A 30 -20.87 -19.79 -7.39
C GLU A 30 -21.25 -18.62 -6.47
N LYS A 31 -21.70 -18.89 -5.25
CA LYS A 31 -21.98 -17.86 -4.24
C LYS A 31 -20.71 -17.19 -3.75
N VAL A 32 -19.63 -17.95 -3.55
CA VAL A 32 -18.31 -17.42 -3.19
C VAL A 32 -17.75 -16.58 -4.33
N ALA A 33 -17.84 -17.05 -5.58
CA ALA A 33 -17.42 -16.29 -6.76
C ALA A 33 -18.23 -14.99 -6.93
N ALA A 34 -19.55 -15.02 -6.75
CA ALA A 34 -20.39 -13.84 -6.84
C ALA A 34 -20.14 -12.83 -5.70
N ALA A 35 -19.90 -13.31 -4.47
CA ALA A 35 -19.54 -12.45 -3.34
C ALA A 35 -18.16 -11.82 -3.55
N ALA A 36 -17.18 -12.58 -4.07
CA ALA A 36 -15.88 -12.06 -4.47
C ALA A 36 -16.00 -11.03 -5.59
N ALA A 37 -16.88 -11.26 -6.58
CA ALA A 37 -17.17 -10.30 -7.65
C ALA A 37 -17.84 -9.02 -7.14
N LEU A 38 -18.75 -9.11 -6.17
CA LEU A 38 -19.39 -7.93 -5.55
C LEU A 38 -18.42 -7.12 -4.68
N LEU A 39 -17.54 -7.79 -3.92
CA LEU A 39 -16.47 -7.14 -3.17
C LEU A 39 -15.42 -6.54 -4.12
N GLY A 40 -15.11 -7.22 -5.22
CA GLY A 40 -14.23 -6.73 -6.29
C GLY A 40 -14.79 -5.50 -7.00
N LEU A 41 -16.10 -5.48 -7.27
CA LEU A 41 -16.78 -4.32 -7.85
C LEU A 41 -16.70 -3.08 -6.94
N ALA A 42 -16.71 -3.25 -5.61
CA ALA A 42 -16.54 -2.13 -4.68
C ALA A 42 -15.12 -1.54 -4.72
N ALA A 43 -14.09 -2.37 -4.92
CA ALA A 43 -12.71 -1.93 -5.12
C ALA A 43 -12.50 -1.24 -6.48
N VAL A 44 -13.10 -1.79 -7.55
CA VAL A 44 -13.07 -1.19 -8.91
C VAL A 44 -13.80 0.15 -8.96
N LEU A 45 -14.97 0.28 -8.31
CA LEU A 45 -15.70 1.55 -8.22
C LEU A 45 -14.96 2.61 -7.42
N HIS A 46 -14.19 2.21 -6.39
CA HIS A 46 -13.34 3.13 -5.63
C HIS A 46 -12.04 3.52 -6.37
N ASN A 47 -11.72 2.87 -7.50
CA ASN A 47 -10.42 3.03 -8.16
C ASN A 47 -10.52 3.38 -9.66
N LYS A 48 -11.49 4.19 -10.05
CA LYS A 48 -11.59 4.71 -11.42
C LYS A 48 -10.40 5.60 -11.86
N HIS A 49 -9.49 5.93 -10.95
CA HIS A 49 -8.44 6.94 -11.17
C HIS A 49 -7.02 6.59 -10.69
N HIS A 50 -6.74 5.43 -10.07
CA HIS A 50 -5.40 5.15 -9.53
C HIS A 50 -4.61 4.03 -10.23
N TYR A 51 -5.16 3.40 -11.28
CA TYR A 51 -4.39 2.45 -12.09
C TYR A 51 -3.67 3.15 -13.24
N ARG A 52 -2.48 2.62 -13.58
CA ARG A 52 -1.57 3.22 -14.55
C ARG A 52 -2.29 3.41 -15.90
N GLY A 53 -2.33 4.63 -16.40
CA GLY A 53 -2.97 4.95 -17.69
C GLY A 53 -4.50 4.97 -17.69
N GLY A 54 -5.17 4.92 -16.53
CA GLY A 54 -6.64 4.96 -16.46
C GLY A 54 -7.31 3.64 -16.88
N TYR A 55 -6.64 2.51 -16.61
CA TYR A 55 -7.16 1.18 -16.93
C TYR A 55 -8.50 0.91 -16.23
N GLU A 56 -9.51 0.50 -17.01
CA GLU A 56 -10.82 0.06 -16.51
C GLU A 56 -11.16 -1.29 -17.18
N PRO A 57 -11.41 -2.36 -16.40
CA PRO A 57 -11.83 -3.65 -16.96
C PRO A 57 -13.14 -3.54 -17.74
N ALA A 58 -13.24 -4.23 -18.87
CA ALA A 58 -14.35 -4.06 -19.81
C ALA A 58 -15.68 -4.73 -19.38
N SER A 59 -15.64 -5.66 -18.42
CA SER A 59 -16.81 -6.37 -17.90
C SER A 59 -16.54 -6.92 -16.49
N GLY A 60 -17.57 -7.50 -15.85
CA GLY A 60 -17.42 -8.16 -14.55
C GLY A 60 -16.45 -9.34 -14.54
N SER A 61 -16.34 -10.11 -15.64
CA SER A 61 -15.36 -11.20 -15.74
C SER A 61 -13.93 -10.65 -15.89
N HIS A 62 -13.76 -9.59 -16.68
CA HIS A 62 -12.48 -8.90 -16.81
C HIS A 62 -12.03 -8.26 -15.49
N ALA A 63 -12.98 -7.72 -14.71
CA ALA A 63 -12.70 -7.20 -13.38
C ALA A 63 -12.29 -8.30 -12.39
N ALA A 64 -12.94 -9.47 -12.44
CA ALA A 64 -12.59 -10.61 -11.59
C ALA A 64 -11.17 -11.14 -11.88
N ASP A 65 -10.79 -11.22 -13.16
CA ASP A 65 -9.44 -11.59 -13.59
C ASP A 65 -8.40 -10.57 -13.10
N PHE A 66 -8.68 -9.27 -13.26
CA PHE A 66 -7.83 -8.19 -12.77
C PHE A 66 -7.61 -8.31 -11.24
N GLU A 67 -8.68 -8.43 -10.47
CA GLU A 67 -8.63 -8.45 -9.01
C GLU A 67 -7.92 -9.68 -8.44
N THR A 68 -8.14 -10.85 -9.06
CA THR A 68 -7.42 -12.08 -8.69
C THR A 68 -5.92 -11.86 -8.77
N CYS A 69 -5.45 -11.32 -9.90
CA CYS A 69 -4.02 -11.16 -10.13
C CYS A 69 -3.44 -9.93 -9.43
N TYR A 70 -4.24 -8.90 -9.16
CA TYR A 70 -3.88 -7.80 -8.27
C TYR A 70 -3.53 -8.31 -6.87
N ARG A 71 -4.36 -9.20 -6.31
CA ARG A 71 -4.07 -9.84 -5.02
C ARG A 71 -2.79 -10.67 -5.10
N ASP A 72 -2.55 -11.37 -6.20
CA ASP A 72 -1.32 -12.16 -6.37
C ASP A 72 -0.07 -11.28 -6.38
N GLY A 73 -0.08 -10.18 -7.14
CA GLY A 73 1.01 -9.20 -7.15
C GLY A 73 1.22 -8.53 -5.78
N LEU A 74 0.13 -8.21 -5.08
CA LEU A 74 0.16 -7.63 -3.73
C LEU A 74 0.75 -8.58 -2.68
N HIS A 75 0.54 -9.89 -2.85
CA HIS A 75 1.08 -10.92 -1.97
C HIS A 75 2.43 -11.49 -2.43
N GLY A 76 2.90 -11.11 -3.62
CA GLY A 76 4.20 -11.51 -4.15
C GLY A 76 4.23 -12.94 -4.70
N TYR A 77 3.08 -13.46 -5.15
CA TYR A 77 3.04 -14.73 -5.88
C TYR A 77 3.60 -14.55 -7.31
N ASP A 78 4.13 -15.65 -7.86
CA ASP A 78 4.69 -15.66 -9.21
C ASP A 78 3.62 -15.29 -10.24
N TYR A 79 4.03 -14.47 -11.22
CA TYR A 79 3.17 -14.20 -12.37
C TYR A 79 3.04 -15.47 -13.20
N THR A 80 1.81 -15.91 -13.40
CA THR A 80 1.49 -16.95 -14.38
C THR A 80 0.91 -16.28 -15.62
N GLU A 81 1.40 -16.64 -16.81
CA GLU A 81 0.91 -16.04 -18.06
C GLU A 81 -0.61 -16.21 -18.18
N SER A 82 -1.28 -15.10 -18.44
CA SER A 82 -2.72 -14.93 -18.23
C SER A 82 -3.24 -13.72 -19.03
N SER A 83 -4.55 -13.47 -18.99
CA SER A 83 -5.22 -12.40 -19.74
C SER A 83 -4.58 -11.01 -19.52
N ARG A 84 -4.82 -10.08 -20.46
CA ARG A 84 -4.35 -8.68 -20.33
C ARG A 84 -4.79 -8.06 -19.00
N ASP A 85 -6.03 -8.30 -18.59
CA ASP A 85 -6.58 -7.81 -17.33
C ASP A 85 -5.80 -8.33 -16.11
N CYS A 86 -5.46 -9.62 -16.12
CA CYS A 86 -4.64 -10.21 -15.06
C CYS A 86 -3.21 -9.63 -15.03
N ALA A 87 -2.60 -9.38 -16.19
CA ALA A 87 -1.28 -8.74 -16.26
C ALA A 87 -1.28 -7.34 -15.64
N GLU A 88 -2.28 -6.51 -15.99
CA GLU A 88 -2.44 -5.16 -15.41
C GLU A 88 -2.69 -5.21 -13.90
N GLY A 89 -3.54 -6.15 -13.45
CA GLY A 89 -3.79 -6.39 -12.03
C GLY A 89 -2.51 -6.74 -11.28
N TRP A 90 -1.76 -7.73 -11.77
CA TRP A 90 -0.51 -8.19 -11.14
C TRP A 90 0.53 -7.08 -11.05
N GLN A 91 0.69 -6.25 -12.10
CA GLN A 91 1.59 -5.10 -12.07
C GLN A 91 1.16 -4.05 -11.05
N ALA A 92 -0.14 -3.73 -10.99
CA ALA A 92 -0.69 -2.80 -10.01
C ALA A 92 -0.49 -3.29 -8.57
N GLY A 93 -0.71 -4.59 -8.31
CA GLY A 93 -0.49 -5.20 -7.00
C GLY A 93 0.97 -5.14 -6.55
N ASN A 94 1.91 -5.36 -7.47
CA ASN A 94 3.34 -5.22 -7.18
C ASN A 94 3.72 -3.77 -6.85
N ALA A 95 3.22 -2.80 -7.60
CA ALA A 95 3.47 -1.38 -7.33
C ALA A 95 2.94 -0.97 -5.95
N GLU A 96 1.73 -1.42 -5.58
CA GLU A 96 1.16 -1.18 -4.25
C GLU A 96 2.00 -1.83 -3.14
N ARG A 97 2.47 -3.06 -3.36
CA ARG A 97 3.37 -3.77 -2.44
C ARG A 97 4.70 -3.03 -2.26
N GLU A 98 5.31 -2.56 -3.35
CA GLU A 98 6.55 -1.79 -3.33
C GLU A 98 6.37 -0.47 -2.58
N ASN A 99 5.30 0.27 -2.86
CA ASN A 99 4.97 1.51 -2.15
C ASN A 99 4.73 1.26 -0.66
N SER A 100 3.98 0.20 -0.32
CA SER A 100 3.73 -0.21 1.06
C SER A 100 5.03 -0.56 1.80
N VAL A 101 5.97 -1.22 1.13
CA VAL A 101 7.30 -1.50 1.69
C VAL A 101 8.12 -0.21 1.83
N ALA A 102 8.07 0.68 0.85
CA ALA A 102 8.76 1.97 0.91
C ALA A 102 8.29 2.81 2.12
N HIS A 103 6.99 2.86 2.39
CA HIS A 103 6.43 3.56 3.56
C HIS A 103 6.75 2.88 4.90
N ARG A 104 7.02 1.57 4.92
CA ARG A 104 7.45 0.83 6.12
C ARG A 104 8.95 0.88 6.39
N ARG A 105 9.76 1.43 5.46
CA ARG A 105 11.18 1.69 5.71
C ARG A 105 11.27 2.91 6.63
N THR A 106 11.29 2.68 7.95
CA THR A 106 11.77 3.70 8.90
C THR A 106 13.13 4.17 8.40
N ALA A 107 13.26 5.48 8.14
CA ALA A 107 14.50 6.04 7.63
C ALA A 107 15.62 5.70 8.61
N ALA A 108 16.83 5.47 8.11
CA ALA A 108 17.94 5.10 8.97
C ALA A 108 18.20 6.17 10.06
N SER A 109 17.91 7.44 9.77
CA SER A 109 17.91 8.56 10.72
C SER A 109 16.95 8.36 11.90
N ASP A 110 15.83 7.68 11.69
CA ASP A 110 14.74 7.60 12.68
C ASP A 110 14.93 6.41 13.64
N ARG A 111 15.94 5.58 13.39
CA ARG A 111 16.24 4.39 14.21
C ARG A 111 17.13 4.69 15.40
N ALA A 112 17.99 5.71 15.32
CA ALA A 112 18.89 6.11 16.41
C ALA A 112 18.37 7.37 17.13
N PRO A 113 18.78 7.60 18.38
CA PRO A 113 18.53 8.83 19.11
C PRO A 113 19.01 10.06 18.31
N PRO A 114 18.25 11.18 18.33
CA PRO A 114 18.62 12.39 17.59
C PRO A 114 20.01 12.92 17.92
N MET A 115 20.48 12.74 19.16
CA MET A 115 21.82 13.15 19.58
C MET A 115 22.92 12.29 18.96
N ALA A 116 22.73 10.97 18.85
CA ALA A 116 23.65 10.07 18.18
C ALA A 116 23.74 10.38 16.67
N ILE A 117 22.58 10.64 16.03
CA ILE A 117 22.51 11.08 14.64
C ILE A 117 23.26 12.39 14.44
N ARG A 118 22.94 13.43 15.22
CA ARG A 118 23.61 14.74 15.12
C ARG A 118 25.12 14.62 15.29
N GLY A 119 25.57 13.90 16.33
CA GLY A 119 27.00 13.73 16.59
C GLY A 119 27.74 13.03 15.44
N CYS A 120 27.15 11.99 14.84
CA CYS A 120 27.75 11.35 13.67
C CYS A 120 27.72 12.28 12.44
N THR A 121 26.61 12.97 12.18
CA THR A 121 26.49 13.93 11.08
C THR A 121 27.56 15.03 11.17
N ASP A 122 27.75 15.61 12.35
CA ASP A 122 28.74 16.68 12.57
C ASP A 122 30.19 16.17 12.41
N LEU A 123 30.46 14.94 12.87
CA LEU A 123 31.75 14.29 12.70
C LEU A 123 32.07 14.02 11.22
N VAL A 124 31.09 13.51 10.47
CA VAL A 124 31.20 13.23 9.02
C VAL A 124 31.42 14.53 8.25
N ALA A 125 30.61 15.55 8.55
CA ALA A 125 30.71 16.88 7.94
C ALA A 125 32.11 17.48 8.12
N THR A 126 32.64 17.40 9.35
CA THR A 126 33.98 17.89 9.67
C THR A 126 35.08 17.08 8.96
N ASN A 127 34.96 15.76 8.92
CA ASN A 127 35.97 14.89 8.32
C ASN A 127 36.11 15.09 6.79
N PHE A 128 34.99 15.31 6.10
CA PHE A 128 34.96 15.51 4.65
C PHE A 128 34.98 16.98 4.21
N ASP A 129 35.02 17.93 5.15
CA ASP A 129 34.95 19.37 4.90
C ASP A 129 33.70 19.78 4.09
N VAL A 130 32.54 19.28 4.51
CA VAL A 130 31.23 19.57 3.88
C VAL A 130 30.22 20.08 4.91
N SER A 131 29.15 20.71 4.43
CA SER A 131 28.00 21.02 5.28
C SER A 131 27.32 19.72 5.77
N SER A 132 26.85 19.73 7.02
CA SER A 132 26.04 18.64 7.60
C SER A 132 24.79 18.29 6.78
N HIS A 133 24.33 19.21 5.93
CA HIS A 133 23.17 19.00 5.07
C HIS A 133 23.47 18.08 3.87
N HIS A 134 24.75 17.87 3.54
CA HIS A 134 25.20 16.94 2.50
C HIS A 134 25.46 15.52 3.04
N VAL A 135 25.30 15.33 4.35
CA VAL A 135 25.50 14.05 5.00
C VAL A 135 24.17 13.29 5.03
N HIS A 136 24.18 12.08 4.46
CA HIS A 136 23.00 11.22 4.41
C HIS A 136 23.21 9.98 5.27
N ILE A 137 22.32 9.78 6.26
CA ILE A 137 22.34 8.56 7.07
C ILE A 137 21.75 7.42 6.25
N ILE A 138 22.57 6.41 5.94
CA ILE A 138 22.17 5.26 5.13
C ILE A 138 21.87 4.03 5.98
N LYS A 139 22.45 3.94 7.18
CA LYS A 139 22.20 2.84 8.12
C LYS A 139 22.33 3.32 9.56
N SER A 140 21.52 2.72 10.43
CA SER A 140 21.60 2.89 11.88
C SER A 140 21.13 1.62 12.57
N ARG A 141 21.91 1.15 13.54
CA ARG A 141 21.61 -0.03 14.37
C ARG A 141 22.22 0.13 15.75
N SER A 142 21.62 -0.49 16.75
CA SER A 142 22.18 -0.53 18.11
C SER A 142 22.96 -1.84 18.32
N PRO A 143 24.32 -1.81 18.39
CA PRO A 143 25.12 -3.00 18.71
C PRO A 143 25.04 -3.41 20.19
N GLY A 144 24.67 -2.49 21.08
CA GLY A 144 24.65 -2.69 22.52
C GLY A 144 23.82 -1.63 23.24
N LYS A 145 23.59 -1.82 24.54
CA LYS A 145 22.78 -0.87 25.33
C LYS A 145 23.44 0.51 25.33
N HIS A 146 22.68 1.53 24.94
CA HIS A 146 23.14 2.92 24.84
C HIS A 146 24.22 3.20 23.79
N GLU A 147 24.37 2.30 22.81
CA GLU A 147 25.35 2.42 21.74
C GLU A 147 24.68 2.27 20.37
N TRP A 148 25.16 3.04 19.39
CA TRP A 148 24.63 3.13 18.05
C TRP A 148 25.75 3.13 17.02
N GLU A 149 25.67 2.19 16.09
CA GLU A 149 26.49 2.19 14.88
C GLU A 149 25.68 2.87 13.77
N ILE A 150 26.17 4.01 13.31
CA ILE A 150 25.54 4.88 12.32
C ILE A 150 26.48 4.99 11.13
N GLU A 151 25.97 4.68 9.94
CA GLU A 151 26.70 4.81 8.68
C GLU A 151 26.13 5.98 7.90
N ALA A 152 27.01 6.89 7.51
CA ALA A 152 26.66 8.10 6.78
C ALA A 152 27.51 8.22 5.52
N ALA A 153 26.90 8.77 4.47
CA ALA A 153 27.53 8.98 3.18
C ALA A 153 27.53 10.47 2.79
N VAL A 154 28.59 10.87 2.09
CA VAL A 154 28.74 12.17 1.41
C VAL A 154 29.14 11.86 -0.03
N GLY A 155 28.18 11.97 -0.96
CA GLY A 155 28.40 11.53 -2.35
C GLY A 155 28.77 10.04 -2.44
N HIS A 156 29.98 9.74 -2.91
CA HIS A 156 30.50 8.36 -3.02
C HIS A 156 31.36 7.93 -1.81
N GLU A 157 31.65 8.85 -0.89
CA GLU A 157 32.43 8.58 0.30
C GLU A 157 31.50 8.23 1.47
N HIS A 158 31.99 7.43 2.42
CA HIS A 158 31.23 7.02 3.59
C HIS A 158 32.10 6.91 4.84
N MET A 159 31.45 7.04 5.99
CA MET A 159 32.05 6.85 7.30
C MET A 159 31.06 6.19 8.24
N VAL A 160 31.57 5.37 9.15
CA VAL A 160 30.78 4.70 10.20
C VAL A 160 31.19 5.25 11.55
N CYS A 161 30.23 5.82 12.27
CA CYS A 161 30.39 6.31 13.63
C CYS A 161 29.77 5.30 14.62
N THR A 162 30.47 5.02 15.71
CA THR A 162 29.89 4.39 16.89
C THR A 162 29.67 5.47 17.94
N MET A 163 28.42 5.69 18.32
CA MET A 163 27.98 6.80 19.15
C MET A 163 27.26 6.29 20.40
N ARG A 164 27.31 7.04 21.50
CA ARG A 164 26.37 6.88 22.62
C ARG A 164 25.03 7.54 22.33
N ASP A 165 23.99 7.16 23.08
CA ASP A 165 22.69 7.85 23.07
C ASP A 165 22.81 9.36 23.33
N SER A 166 23.85 9.78 24.04
CA SER A 166 24.16 11.18 24.36
C SER A 166 24.76 11.98 23.19
N GLY A 167 25.15 11.31 22.09
CA GLY A 167 25.90 11.94 21.00
C GLY A 167 27.42 11.95 21.19
N GLU A 168 27.93 11.31 22.25
CA GLU A 168 29.37 11.10 22.45
C GLU A 168 29.92 10.08 21.44
N VAL A 169 31.06 10.39 20.82
CA VAL A 169 31.77 9.47 19.91
C VAL A 169 32.50 8.40 20.73
N ILE A 170 32.20 7.13 20.45
CA ILE A 170 32.96 5.98 20.95
C ILE A 170 34.10 5.67 19.98
N SER A 171 33.79 5.60 18.69
CA SER A 171 34.78 5.35 17.63
C SER A 171 34.24 5.82 16.28
N ALA A 172 35.15 6.03 15.32
CA ALA A 172 34.78 6.29 13.93
C ALA A 172 35.76 5.56 13.00
N ARG A 173 35.26 5.07 11.87
CA ARG A 173 36.06 4.39 10.84
C ARG A 173 35.61 4.77 9.44
N GLY A 174 36.57 4.81 8.50
CA GLY A 174 36.39 5.45 7.19
C GLY A 174 36.81 6.91 7.23
N GLY A 175 36.44 7.68 6.20
CA GLY A 175 36.80 9.10 6.12
C GLY A 175 38.15 9.41 5.48
N ARG A 176 38.44 10.71 5.34
CA ARG A 176 39.78 11.25 5.05
C ARG A 176 40.55 11.39 6.37
N LEU A 177 41.75 10.84 6.44
CA LEU A 177 42.65 11.01 7.59
C LEU A 177 43.18 12.44 7.68
#